data_AF-A0A352X3S7-F1
#
_entry.id   AF-A0A352X3S7-F1
#
_cell.length_a   1.000
_cell.length_b   1.000
_cell.length_c   1.000
_cell.angle_alpha   90.00
_cell.angle_beta   90.00
_cell.angle_gamma   90.00
#
_symmetry.space_group_name_H-M   'P 1'
#
loop_
_entity.id
_entity.type
_entity.pdbx_description
1 polymer ?
#
loop_
_entity_poly.entity_id
_entity_poly.type
_entity_poly.pdbx_seq_one_letter_code
_entity_poly.pdbx_strand_id
1 'polypeptide(L)'
;MEYFKSNGLGLNMTNNSKFSHLFLSLTVTVSSLTGLLLPLSGVAEQWVRVKTDNNNNSYYIDVSTIEGKGRFRYFWSNVIYGEPYRWDNKLVYSTSYYISVDCSTKLYRVRFEQLLDAQGKSIQDLNYGDNGRSGITEPGSPEDASLLFVCEN
;
A
#
# COMPACT_ATOMS: atom_id res chain seq x y z
N MET A 1 -37.51 25.34 -12.32
CA MET A 1 -38.08 24.46 -13.37
C MET A 1 -38.51 25.38 -14.49
N GLU A 2 -37.59 25.66 -15.43
CA GLU A 2 -37.83 26.55 -16.56
C GLU A 2 -37.68 25.74 -17.84
N TYR A 3 -38.76 25.71 -18.63
CA TYR A 3 -38.85 25.02 -19.91
C TYR A 3 -38.51 26.02 -21.03
N PHE A 4 -37.45 25.76 -21.79
CA PHE A 4 -37.22 26.41 -23.08
C PHE A 4 -37.66 25.48 -24.22
N LYS A 5 -38.55 25.99 -25.07
CA LYS A 5 -39.10 25.36 -26.27
C LYS A 5 -38.72 26.26 -27.44
N SER A 6 -38.01 25.75 -28.44
CA SER A 6 -37.86 26.44 -29.73
C SER A 6 -37.88 25.44 -30.87
N ASN A 7 -38.66 25.81 -31.89
CA ASN A 7 -39.16 24.99 -32.98
C ASN A 7 -38.15 24.89 -34.13
N GLY A 8 -38.02 23.70 -34.73
CA GLY A 8 -37.30 23.48 -35.98
C GLY A 8 -38.22 22.87 -37.04
N LEU A 9 -38.57 23.70 -38.04
CA LEU A 9 -39.14 23.37 -39.35
C LEU A 9 -38.25 24.16 -40.33
N GLY A 10 -37.72 23.67 -41.43
CA GLY A 10 -37.83 22.40 -42.14
C GLY A 10 -37.32 22.65 -43.57
N LEU A 11 -36.92 21.56 -44.24
CA LEU A 11 -36.89 21.37 -45.70
C LEU A 11 -35.89 22.23 -46.51
N ASN A 12 -35.36 21.83 -47.66
CA ASN A 12 -35.17 20.57 -48.38
C ASN A 12 -34.39 20.97 -49.67
N MET A 13 -33.83 19.96 -50.35
CA MET A 13 -33.59 19.88 -51.81
C MET A 13 -32.20 20.17 -52.40
N THR A 14 -31.65 19.08 -52.96
CA THR A 14 -31.05 18.92 -54.32
C THR A 14 -29.62 19.48 -54.53
N ASN A 15 -28.73 18.95 -55.38
CA ASN A 15 -28.89 18.11 -56.57
C ASN A 15 -27.55 17.46 -56.99
N ASN A 16 -27.62 16.25 -57.54
CA ASN A 16 -26.87 15.65 -58.66
C ASN A 16 -25.37 15.94 -58.97
N SER A 17 -24.60 14.84 -58.92
CA SER A 17 -23.69 14.24 -59.93
C SER A 17 -22.56 15.04 -60.61
N LYS A 18 -21.33 14.49 -60.51
CA LYS A 18 -20.43 14.02 -61.60
C LYS A 18 -19.03 13.68 -61.05
N PHE A 19 -18.59 12.43 -61.19
CA PHE A 19 -17.50 11.96 -62.06
C PHE A 19 -16.08 12.45 -61.72
N SER A 20 -15.23 11.54 -61.24
CA SER A 20 -14.02 11.05 -61.94
C SER A 20 -12.87 10.67 -60.98
N HIS A 21 -12.45 9.42 -61.15
CA HIS A 21 -11.18 8.76 -60.82
C HIS A 21 -10.04 9.59 -60.22
N LEU A 22 -9.40 9.07 -59.17
CA LEU A 22 -7.96 8.76 -59.19
C LEU A 22 -7.55 7.99 -57.93
N PHE A 23 -6.75 6.95 -58.17
CA PHE A 23 -6.12 6.05 -57.22
C PHE A 23 -5.35 6.80 -56.13
N LEU A 24 -5.43 6.35 -54.87
CA LEU A 24 -4.28 6.39 -53.98
C LEU A 24 -4.36 5.23 -52.97
N SER A 25 -3.36 4.36 -53.05
CA SER A 25 -3.15 3.18 -52.22
C SER A 25 -3.29 3.47 -50.73
N LEU A 26 -4.31 2.91 -50.08
CA LEU A 26 -4.43 2.92 -48.64
C LEU A 26 -3.65 1.73 -48.08
N THR A 27 -2.35 1.94 -47.81
CA THR A 27 -1.57 1.03 -46.99
C THR A 27 -2.18 0.96 -45.60
N VAL A 28 -2.86 -0.14 -45.28
CA VAL A 28 -3.29 -0.47 -43.93
C VAL A 28 -2.05 -0.90 -43.15
N THR A 29 -1.32 0.07 -42.57
CA THR A 29 -0.38 -0.21 -41.50
C THR A 29 -1.18 -0.60 -40.27
N VAL A 30 -1.43 -1.90 -40.10
CA VAL A 30 -1.77 -2.48 -38.80
C VAL A 30 -0.50 -2.37 -37.96
N SER A 31 -0.33 -1.23 -37.29
CA SER A 31 0.60 -1.12 -36.18
C SER A 31 0.05 -2.00 -35.08
N SER A 32 0.46 -3.27 -35.05
CA SER A 32 0.37 -4.13 -33.88
C SER A 32 1.18 -3.43 -32.79
N LEU A 33 0.51 -2.55 -32.06
CA LEU A 33 0.98 -2.03 -30.80
C LEU A 33 0.96 -3.23 -29.85
N THR A 34 2.00 -4.06 -29.91
CA THR A 34 2.39 -4.95 -28.83
C THR A 34 2.69 -4.04 -27.66
N GLY A 35 1.63 -3.65 -26.94
CA GLY A 35 1.71 -3.05 -25.64
C GLY A 35 2.51 -4.04 -24.81
N LEU A 36 3.77 -3.69 -24.56
CA LEU A 36 4.53 -4.27 -23.48
C LEU A 36 3.71 -4.04 -22.21
N LEU A 37 2.87 -5.02 -21.88
CA LEU A 37 2.41 -5.25 -20.52
C LEU A 37 3.67 -5.62 -19.74
N LEU A 38 4.48 -4.61 -19.40
CA LEU A 38 5.46 -4.76 -18.34
C LEU A 38 4.62 -5.13 -17.11
N PRO A 39 4.78 -6.34 -16.55
CA PRO A 39 4.21 -6.58 -15.25
C PRO A 39 4.84 -5.54 -14.34
N LEU A 40 4.02 -4.61 -13.86
CA LEU A 40 4.35 -3.87 -12.65
C LEU A 40 4.45 -4.96 -11.60
N SER A 41 5.66 -5.49 -11.43
CA SER A 41 5.99 -6.36 -10.31
C SER A 41 5.76 -5.52 -9.07
N GLY A 42 4.53 -5.54 -8.57
CA GLY A 42 4.27 -5.16 -7.19
C GLY A 42 5.24 -6.00 -6.38
N VAL A 43 6.15 -5.32 -5.68
CA VAL A 43 7.04 -5.99 -4.74
C VAL A 43 6.10 -6.70 -3.77
N ALA A 44 5.99 -8.02 -3.91
CA ALA A 44 5.11 -8.80 -3.06
C ALA A 44 5.60 -8.60 -1.63
N GLU A 45 4.74 -8.15 -0.74
CA GLU A 45 5.09 -7.95 0.66
C GLU A 45 5.72 -9.23 1.22
N GLN A 46 6.88 -9.10 1.86
CA GLN A 46 7.67 -10.23 2.33
C GLN A 46 7.63 -10.30 3.86
N TRP A 47 6.45 -10.61 4.39
CA TRP A 47 6.26 -10.77 5.82
C TRP A 47 6.91 -12.05 6.34
N VAL A 48 7.93 -11.90 7.19
CA VAL A 48 8.58 -12.99 7.91
C VAL A 48 8.09 -13.01 9.34
N ARG A 49 7.54 -14.15 9.79
CA ARG A 49 7.17 -14.35 11.20
C ARG A 49 8.44 -14.50 12.03
N VAL A 50 8.62 -13.63 13.03
CA VAL A 50 9.79 -13.64 13.92
C VAL A 50 9.52 -14.34 15.25
N LYS A 51 8.31 -14.22 15.80
CA LYS A 51 7.95 -14.82 17.09
C LYS A 51 6.43 -14.96 17.26
N THR A 52 6.02 -15.90 18.10
CA THR A 52 4.67 -15.97 18.67
C THR A 52 4.81 -15.95 20.20
N ASP A 53 3.99 -15.17 20.89
CA ASP A 53 4.00 -15.07 22.36
C ASP A 53 3.01 -16.03 23.03
N ASN A 54 2.97 -16.01 24.36
CA ASN A 54 2.09 -16.90 25.15
C ASN A 54 0.60 -16.57 25.01
N ASN A 55 0.27 -15.38 24.49
CA ASN A 55 -1.11 -14.96 24.20
C ASN A 55 -1.49 -15.28 22.74
N ASN A 56 -0.67 -16.08 22.05
CA ASN A 56 -0.80 -16.41 20.62
C ASN A 56 -0.71 -15.19 19.68
N ASN A 57 -0.17 -14.06 20.14
CA ASN A 57 0.10 -12.95 19.24
C ASN A 57 1.29 -13.32 18.34
N SER A 58 1.14 -13.12 17.03
CA SER A 58 2.16 -13.45 16.05
C SER A 58 2.78 -12.18 15.49
N TYR A 59 4.10 -12.09 15.58
CA TYR A 59 4.89 -10.91 15.22
C TYR A 59 5.59 -11.17 13.90
N TYR A 60 5.46 -10.21 12.99
CA TYR A 60 5.97 -10.26 11.63
C TYR A 60 6.80 -9.01 11.33
N ILE A 61 7.73 -9.16 10.39
CA ILE A 61 8.54 -8.09 9.82
C ILE A 61 8.44 -8.16 8.31
N ASP A 62 8.15 -7.03 7.66
CA ASP A 62 8.24 -6.96 6.20
C ASP A 62 9.68 -6.70 5.79
N VAL A 63 10.39 -7.76 5.39
CA VAL A 63 11.81 -7.68 5.05
C VAL A 63 12.08 -6.80 3.84
N SER A 64 11.09 -6.61 2.97
CA SER A 64 11.24 -5.77 1.78
C SER A 64 11.31 -4.28 2.11
N THR A 65 10.93 -3.90 3.34
CA THR A 65 10.89 -2.50 3.81
C THR A 65 12.04 -2.12 4.73
N ILE A 66 12.98 -3.04 4.98
CA ILE A 66 14.12 -2.76 5.85
C ILE A 66 15.07 -1.79 5.15
N GLU A 67 15.16 -0.56 5.65
CA GLU A 67 16.06 0.48 5.16
C GLU A 67 17.19 0.76 6.16
N GLY A 68 18.44 0.82 5.70
CA GLY A 68 19.60 1.18 6.51
C GLY A 68 20.05 2.63 6.33
N LYS A 69 20.26 3.36 7.43
CA LYS A 69 20.91 4.69 7.44
C LYS A 69 21.94 4.78 8.56
N GLY A 70 23.18 4.42 8.25
CA GLY A 70 24.24 4.29 9.26
C GLY A 70 23.89 3.23 10.30
N ARG A 71 23.90 3.61 11.59
CA ARG A 71 23.52 2.73 12.71
C ARG A 71 22.02 2.51 12.87
N PHE A 72 21.21 3.24 12.11
CA PHE A 72 19.75 3.13 12.18
C PHE A 72 19.22 2.14 11.14
N ARG A 73 18.17 1.42 11.52
CA ARG A 73 17.30 0.64 10.64
C ARG A 73 15.88 1.16 10.74
N TYR A 74 15.16 1.14 9.62
CA TYR A 74 13.75 1.50 9.52
C TYR A 74 13.00 0.34 8.89
N PHE A 75 11.83 -0.02 9.40
CA PHE A 75 11.12 -1.22 8.94
C PHE A 75 9.66 -1.19 9.37
N TRP A 76 8.84 -1.97 8.65
CA TRP A 76 7.48 -2.31 9.09
C TRP A 76 7.45 -3.60 9.91
N SER A 77 6.71 -3.55 11.02
CA SER A 77 6.34 -4.71 11.82
C SER A 77 4.83 -4.83 11.88
N ASN A 78 4.31 -6.06 11.94
CA ASN A 78 2.91 -6.32 12.15
C ASN A 78 2.73 -7.32 13.29
N VAL A 79 1.77 -7.03 14.17
CA VAL A 79 1.34 -7.95 15.23
C VAL A 79 -0.08 -8.40 14.92
N ILE A 80 -0.29 -9.70 14.73
CA ILE A 80 -1.60 -10.32 14.64
C ILE A 80 -1.97 -10.81 16.02
N TYR A 81 -3.07 -10.31 16.59
CA TYR A 81 -3.48 -10.65 17.94
C TYR A 81 -4.16 -12.02 18.00
N GLY A 82 -3.77 -12.83 18.99
CA GLY A 82 -4.45 -14.10 19.27
C GLY A 82 -5.89 -13.89 19.72
N GLU A 83 -6.12 -12.81 20.47
CA GLU A 83 -7.45 -12.31 20.84
C GLU A 83 -7.58 -10.84 20.46
N PRO A 84 -8.55 -10.46 19.61
CA PRO A 84 -8.75 -9.07 19.23
C PRO A 84 -9.23 -8.22 20.41
N TYR A 85 -8.79 -6.98 20.49
CA TYR A 85 -9.23 -6.04 21.53
C TYR A 85 -10.13 -4.94 20.97
N ARG A 86 -10.85 -4.22 21.85
CA ARG A 86 -11.73 -3.11 21.44
C ARG A 86 -11.02 -1.77 21.45
N TRP A 87 -11.16 -1.03 20.37
CA TRP A 87 -10.76 0.38 20.23
C TRP A 87 -11.91 1.16 19.59
N ASP A 88 -12.41 2.20 20.27
CA ASP A 88 -13.56 3.01 19.82
C ASP A 88 -14.72 2.17 19.26
N ASN A 89 -15.17 1.18 20.06
CA ASN A 89 -16.23 0.22 19.72
C ASN A 89 -15.96 -0.73 18.53
N LYS A 90 -14.79 -0.67 17.89
CA LYS A 90 -14.36 -1.60 16.84
C LYS A 90 -13.39 -2.64 17.38
N LEU A 91 -13.36 -3.82 16.76
CA LEU A 91 -12.38 -4.86 17.10
C LEU A 91 -11.12 -4.68 16.27
N VAL A 92 -9.98 -4.64 16.94
CA VAL A 92 -8.65 -4.59 16.32
C VAL A 92 -8.08 -6.00 16.31
N TYR A 93 -7.78 -6.51 15.12
CA TYR A 93 -7.25 -7.87 14.90
C TYR A 93 -5.74 -7.89 14.68
N SER A 94 -5.19 -6.80 14.16
CA SER A 94 -3.76 -6.63 14.04
C SER A 94 -3.36 -5.16 14.11
N THR A 95 -2.10 -4.92 14.40
CA THR A 95 -1.51 -3.57 14.38
C THR A 95 -0.21 -3.59 13.60
N SER A 96 -0.09 -2.68 12.64
CA SER A 96 1.15 -2.44 11.89
C SER A 96 1.87 -1.22 12.45
N TYR A 97 3.18 -1.33 12.63
CA TYR A 97 4.05 -0.29 13.13
C TYR A 97 5.16 0.01 12.12
N TYR A 98 5.40 1.28 11.83
CA TYR A 98 6.65 1.71 11.21
C TYR A 98 7.63 2.14 12.30
N ILE A 99 8.76 1.45 12.40
CA ILE A 99 9.71 1.57 13.51
C ILE A 99 11.06 2.02 12.98
N SER A 100 11.72 2.91 13.73
CA SER A 100 13.16 3.15 13.59
C SER A 100 13.90 2.61 14.81
N VAL A 101 15.02 1.92 14.61
CA VAL A 101 15.86 1.38 15.69
C VAL A 101 17.31 1.79 15.49
N ASP A 102 17.97 2.21 16.56
CA ASP A 102 19.42 2.34 16.63
C ASP A 102 20.04 0.98 17.00
N CYS A 103 20.64 0.30 16.03
CA CYS A 103 21.14 -1.05 16.23
C CYS A 103 22.36 -1.15 17.16
N SER A 104 23.00 -0.02 17.48
CA SER A 104 24.11 0.04 18.44
C SER A 104 23.64 0.09 19.90
N THR A 105 22.52 0.77 20.16
CA THR A 105 21.98 0.95 21.51
C THR A 105 20.70 0.16 21.76
N LYS A 106 20.13 -0.45 20.71
CA LYS A 106 18.82 -1.15 20.71
C LYS A 106 17.64 -0.24 21.10
N LEU A 107 17.82 1.08 21.02
CA LEU A 107 16.76 2.04 21.24
C LEU A 107 15.85 2.08 20.02
N TYR A 108 14.58 1.73 20.19
CA TYR A 108 13.57 1.85 19.13
C TYR A 108 12.70 3.10 19.32
N ARG A 109 12.04 3.50 18.23
CA ARG A 109 11.00 4.52 18.19
C ARG A 109 9.92 4.11 17.20
N VAL A 110 8.67 4.11 17.65
CA VAL A 110 7.50 3.96 16.79
C VAL A 110 7.26 5.29 16.08
N ARG A 111 7.23 5.29 14.74
CA ARG A 111 7.02 6.49 13.93
C ARG A 111 5.62 6.57 13.36
N PHE A 112 5.01 5.41 13.11
CA PHE A 112 3.64 5.27 12.62
C PHE A 112 3.03 4.00 13.21
N GLU A 113 1.72 4.03 13.43
CA GLU A 113 0.92 2.91 13.92
C GLU A 113 -0.41 2.87 13.17
N GLN A 114 -0.84 1.68 12.79
CA GLN A 114 -2.09 1.44 12.09
C GLN A 114 -2.85 0.29 12.75
N LEU A 115 -4.04 0.59 13.26
CA LEU A 115 -4.96 -0.39 13.83
C LEU A 115 -5.80 -0.99 12.71
N LEU A 116 -5.86 -2.32 12.61
CA LEU A 116 -6.48 -3.02 11.50
C LEU A 116 -7.65 -3.91 11.95
N ASP A 117 -8.70 -3.94 11.12
CA ASP A 117 -9.80 -4.89 11.29
C ASP A 117 -9.45 -6.29 10.77
N ALA A 118 -10.40 -7.23 10.84
CA ALA A 118 -10.21 -8.61 10.40
C ALA A 118 -9.92 -8.76 8.90
N GLN A 119 -10.20 -7.74 8.09
CA GLN A 119 -9.93 -7.72 6.65
C GLN A 119 -8.60 -7.02 6.33
N GLY A 120 -7.84 -6.58 7.35
CA GLY A 120 -6.62 -5.81 7.17
C GLY A 120 -6.90 -4.37 6.72
N LYS A 121 -8.12 -3.85 6.92
CA LYS A 121 -8.44 -2.46 6.60
C LYS A 121 -8.17 -1.58 7.82
N SER A 122 -7.60 -0.41 7.57
CA SER A 122 -7.34 0.57 8.63
C SER A 122 -8.63 1.02 9.33
N ILE A 123 -8.62 0.87 10.65
CA ILE A 123 -9.55 1.46 11.60
C ILE A 123 -9.08 2.87 11.97
N GLN A 124 -7.77 3.01 12.24
CA GLN A 124 -7.14 4.27 12.60
C GLN A 124 -5.65 4.24 12.24
N ASP A 125 -5.16 5.37 11.73
CA ASP A 125 -3.75 5.63 11.46
C ASP A 125 -3.24 6.73 12.41
N LEU A 126 -2.09 6.48 13.03
CA LEU A 126 -1.45 7.36 14.00
C LEU A 126 -0.03 7.66 13.51
N ASN A 127 0.20 8.89 13.03
CA ASN A 127 1.52 9.35 12.61
C ASN A 127 2.19 10.13 13.73
N TYR A 128 3.22 9.55 14.33
CA TYR A 128 3.96 10.16 15.43
C TYR A 128 5.23 10.90 14.97
N GLY A 129 5.75 10.57 13.78
CA GLY A 129 7.02 11.11 13.29
C GLY A 129 8.16 10.85 14.28
N ASP A 130 8.82 11.92 14.73
CA ASP A 130 9.90 11.85 15.72
C ASP A 130 9.42 11.88 17.18
N ASN A 131 8.14 12.11 17.43
CA ASN A 131 7.56 12.25 18.78
C ASN A 131 6.96 10.95 19.31
N GLY A 132 7.08 9.85 18.58
CA GLY A 132 6.47 8.59 18.98
C GLY A 132 7.19 7.90 20.14
N ARG A 133 6.49 6.92 20.70
CA ARG A 133 6.98 6.13 21.84
C ARG A 133 8.35 5.55 21.49
N SER A 134 9.31 5.79 22.37
CA SER A 134 10.67 5.27 22.26
C SER A 134 11.00 4.45 23.51
N GLY A 135 11.86 3.44 23.35
CA GLY A 135 12.22 2.59 24.47
C GLY A 135 13.28 1.54 24.11
N ILE A 136 13.61 0.73 25.12
CA ILE A 136 14.41 -0.48 24.97
C ILE A 136 13.47 -1.66 25.22
N THR A 137 13.64 -2.74 24.47
CA THR A 137 12.84 -3.95 24.60
C THR A 137 13.31 -4.81 25.76
N GLU A 138 12.41 -5.58 26.36
CA GLU A 138 12.79 -6.58 27.36
C GLU A 138 13.48 -7.76 26.66
N PRO A 139 14.65 -8.23 27.13
CA PRO A 139 15.34 -9.36 26.51
C PRO A 139 14.44 -10.60 26.39
N GLY A 140 14.38 -11.16 25.18
CA GLY A 140 13.53 -12.32 24.91
C GLY A 140 12.04 -12.00 24.71
N SER A 141 11.62 -10.73 24.75
CA SER A 141 10.28 -10.33 24.27
C SER A 141 10.13 -10.53 22.76
N PRO A 142 8.91 -10.58 22.22
CA PRO A 142 8.68 -10.57 20.77
C PRO A 142 9.21 -9.32 20.07
N GLU A 143 9.13 -8.17 20.71
CA GLU A 143 9.70 -6.92 20.22
C GLU A 143 11.23 -7.02 20.15
N ASP A 144 11.87 -7.57 21.18
CA ASP A 144 13.32 -7.80 21.20
C ASP A 144 13.76 -8.72 20.05
N ALA A 145 13.05 -9.83 19.85
CA ALA A 145 13.31 -10.74 18.72
C ALA A 145 13.17 -10.03 17.36
N SER A 146 12.17 -9.15 17.23
CA SER A 146 11.96 -8.34 16.03
C SER A 146 13.13 -7.38 15.77
N LEU A 147 13.60 -6.68 16.81
CA LEU A 147 14.72 -5.75 16.71
C LEU A 147 16.05 -6.46 16.42
N LEU A 148 16.29 -7.62 17.03
CA LEU A 148 17.47 -8.44 16.75
C LEU A 148 17.47 -8.90 15.29
N PHE A 149 16.35 -9.44 14.81
CA PHE A 149 16.19 -9.87 13.42
C PHE A 149 16.51 -8.73 12.43
N VAL A 150 15.96 -7.53 12.65
CA VAL A 150 16.22 -6.39 11.75
C VAL A 150 17.66 -5.89 11.84
N CYS A 151 18.28 -5.90 13.01
CA CYS A 151 19.65 -5.42 13.17
C CYS A 151 20.73 -6.40 12.68
N GLU A 152 20.37 -7.66 12.43
CA GLU A 152 21.24 -8.68 11.85
C GLU A 152 21.13 -8.79 10.32
N ASN A 153 20.13 -8.12 9.72
CA ASN A 153 19.97 -7.95 8.26
C ASN A 153 20.55 -6.61 7.78
#